data_AF-A0A7V5N3D1-F1
#
_entry.id   AF-A0A7V5N3D1-F1
#
_cell.length_a   1.000
_cell.length_b   1.000
_cell.length_c   1.000
_cell.angle_alpha   90.00
_cell.angle_beta   90.00
_cell.angle_gamma   90.00
#
_symmetry.space_group_name_H-M   'P 1'
#
loop_
_entity.id
_entity.type
_entity.pdbx_description
1 polymer ?
#
loop_
_entity_poly.entity_id
_entity_poly.type
_entity_poly.pdbx_seq_one_letter_code
_entity_poly.pdbx_strand_id
1 'polypeptide(L)'
;MSPEAVIEEVERSGLRGRGGAGFPTGKKWRFTRQSHAEPKYLICNADEGDPGAFMDRAVLEGDPHSVLEGMLIGAYAMGAREGFVYVRAEYPIAVEHLQVAVSQAQELGLLGEGILGSDFSFQVHIKQGAGAFGCGEETALIASIEGRRGMPRARPPFPAQAGLWGKPTCINNVETLANVRSILLEGAQAYAAVGTESSKGTKIFSLAGKVNNTGLVEVPIGITMREVIFQVGGGIPKGRRFKAVQMGGPSGGCVPARHLDLPVDYESLQSVGSIMGSGGMVVMDENNCMVDIARFFLSFTQSESCGKCAPCRLGTTQMLSILDRITRGEGRPRDLHRLIEIGTIVKRSSLCGLGQTCANPVLTTIAHFREEYEAHIQERRCPAASCERMIISACQHACPAGIDVPNYVGFIAQGRFAEAAELIRERNPFPSICGRICHHPCETKCRRGELDEPVSIRALKKFAADWYFEHVQKDPEPFPLRYAQKVAVVGAGPAGLTCAFFLRKMGYPVVVFEALPVGGGMMGVAIPDFRLPKEVIQREIRYIEARGVEIR
;
A
#
# COMPACT_ATOMS: atom_id res chain seq x y z
N MET A 1 5.26 22.39 -39.27
CA MET A 1 4.28 21.33 -39.60
C MET A 1 2.89 21.97 -39.63
N SER A 2 1.96 21.50 -40.46
CA SER A 2 0.56 21.94 -40.36
C SER A 2 -0.09 21.40 -39.07
N PRO A 3 -1.19 22.00 -38.58
CA PRO A 3 -1.91 21.48 -37.40
C PRO A 3 -2.29 20.00 -37.55
N GLU A 4 -2.77 19.61 -38.73
CA GLU A 4 -3.17 18.24 -39.04
C GLU A 4 -1.97 17.28 -39.03
N ALA A 5 -0.81 17.70 -39.55
CA ALA A 5 0.41 16.90 -39.49
C ALA A 5 0.92 16.70 -38.05
N VAL A 6 0.74 17.69 -37.17
CA VAL A 6 1.08 17.54 -35.74
C VAL A 6 0.18 16.48 -35.08
N ILE A 7 -1.14 16.52 -35.34
CA ILE A 7 -2.07 15.51 -34.82
C ILE A 7 -1.70 14.11 -35.31
N GLU A 8 -1.41 13.97 -36.62
CA GLU A 8 -0.99 12.69 -37.21
C GLU A 8 0.29 12.16 -36.59
N GLU A 9 1.28 13.00 -36.34
CA GLU A 9 2.53 12.58 -35.71
C GLU A 9 2.31 12.11 -34.26
N VAL A 10 1.46 12.80 -33.49
CA VAL A 10 1.10 12.38 -32.12
C VAL A 10 0.21 11.13 -32.11
N GLU A 11 -0.61 10.90 -33.13
CA GLU A 11 -1.34 9.63 -33.30
C GLU A 11 -0.39 8.48 -33.63
N ARG A 12 0.57 8.70 -34.54
CA ARG A 12 1.57 7.70 -34.95
C ARG A 12 2.52 7.32 -33.82
N SER A 13 2.80 8.23 -32.89
CA SER A 13 3.66 7.93 -31.74
C SER A 13 3.02 6.94 -30.77
N GLY A 14 1.69 6.79 -30.82
CA GLY A 14 0.94 5.94 -29.89
C GLY A 14 0.88 6.50 -28.47
N LEU A 15 1.11 7.81 -28.27
CA LEU A 15 1.01 8.44 -26.95
C LEU A 15 -0.40 8.26 -26.36
N ARG A 16 -0.43 7.62 -25.19
CA ARG A 16 -1.64 7.47 -24.36
C ARG A 16 -1.58 8.46 -23.20
N GLY A 17 -2.74 8.96 -22.79
CA GLY A 17 -2.85 9.89 -21.68
C GLY A 17 -2.29 9.31 -20.37
N ARG A 18 -1.42 10.09 -19.72
CA ARG A 18 -0.67 9.71 -18.52
C ARG A 18 -1.41 9.93 -17.21
N GLY A 19 -2.52 10.68 -17.23
CA GLY A 19 -3.40 10.90 -16.08
C GLY A 19 -4.34 9.73 -15.72
N GLY A 20 -3.97 8.48 -16.01
CA GLY A 20 -4.69 7.27 -15.61
C GLY A 20 -5.71 6.67 -16.58
N ALA A 21 -6.42 7.47 -17.38
CA ALA A 21 -7.41 6.93 -18.32
C ALA A 21 -6.81 6.20 -19.52
N GLY A 22 -5.55 6.51 -19.89
CA GLY A 22 -4.86 5.86 -21.02
C GLY A 22 -5.50 6.09 -22.38
N PHE A 23 -6.30 7.15 -22.56
CA PHE A 23 -6.94 7.45 -23.84
C PHE A 23 -5.89 7.94 -24.87
N PRO A 24 -5.94 7.54 -26.16
CA PRO A 24 -4.98 8.00 -27.17
C PRO A 24 -5.03 9.53 -27.36
N THR A 25 -3.92 10.21 -27.09
CA THR A 25 -3.84 11.68 -27.05
C THR A 25 -4.13 12.30 -28.43
N GLY A 26 -3.53 11.76 -29.48
CA GLY A 26 -3.74 12.28 -30.84
C GLY A 26 -5.21 12.20 -31.30
N LYS A 27 -5.91 11.09 -31.01
CA LYS A 27 -7.35 10.97 -31.29
C LYS A 27 -8.17 12.01 -30.53
N LYS A 28 -7.79 12.28 -29.27
CA LYS A 28 -8.44 13.31 -28.45
C LYS A 28 -8.30 14.69 -29.10
N TRP A 29 -7.10 15.03 -29.57
CA TRP A 29 -6.85 16.27 -30.28
C TRP A 29 -7.62 16.36 -31.61
N ARG A 30 -7.69 15.26 -32.36
CA ARG A 30 -8.48 15.17 -33.60
C ARG A 30 -9.95 15.49 -33.36
N PHE A 31 -10.57 14.93 -32.33
CA PHE A 31 -11.98 15.21 -32.00
C PHE A 31 -12.23 16.68 -31.62
N THR A 32 -11.31 17.29 -30.88
CA THR A 32 -11.42 18.72 -30.54
C THR A 32 -11.22 19.60 -31.76
N ARG A 33 -10.25 19.29 -32.63
CA ARG A 33 -9.99 20.02 -33.88
C ARG A 33 -11.19 19.98 -34.83
N GLN A 34 -11.83 18.82 -34.98
CA GLN A 34 -12.99 18.60 -35.85
C GLN A 34 -14.27 19.30 -35.35
N SER A 35 -14.29 19.76 -34.11
CA SER A 35 -15.46 20.47 -33.57
C SER A 35 -15.54 21.89 -34.17
N HIS A 36 -16.70 22.24 -34.71
CA HIS A 36 -16.92 23.51 -35.43
C HIS A 36 -17.10 24.73 -34.51
N ALA A 37 -17.36 24.53 -33.22
CA ALA A 37 -17.61 25.63 -32.30
C ALA A 37 -16.30 26.31 -31.86
N GLU A 38 -16.34 27.64 -31.77
CA GLU A 38 -15.26 28.51 -31.29
C GLU A 38 -15.73 29.34 -30.08
N PRO A 39 -14.80 29.79 -29.22
CA PRO A 39 -13.38 29.42 -29.17
C PRO A 39 -13.17 27.97 -28.70
N LYS A 40 -12.03 27.36 -29.04
CA LYS A 40 -11.58 26.08 -28.45
C LYS A 40 -10.63 26.32 -27.27
N TYR A 41 -10.70 25.45 -26.26
CA TYR A 41 -9.88 25.53 -25.05
C TYR A 41 -8.99 24.30 -24.85
N LEU A 42 -7.80 24.52 -24.28
CA LEU A 42 -6.93 23.47 -23.76
C LEU A 42 -6.80 23.58 -22.24
N ILE A 43 -6.89 22.47 -21.52
CA ILE A 43 -6.66 22.45 -20.09
C ILE A 43 -5.51 21.47 -19.80
N CYS A 44 -4.47 21.96 -19.13
CA CYS A 44 -3.49 21.13 -18.45
C CYS A 44 -4.04 20.77 -17.07
N ASN A 45 -4.32 19.48 -16.86
CA ASN A 45 -4.73 18.93 -15.57
C ASN A 45 -3.50 18.64 -14.71
N ALA A 46 -3.22 19.55 -13.78
CA ALA A 46 -2.18 19.48 -12.77
C ALA A 46 -2.75 19.26 -11.34
N ASP A 47 -3.97 18.71 -11.24
CA ASP A 47 -4.59 18.33 -9.97
C ASP A 47 -4.25 16.87 -9.61
N GLU A 48 -3.00 16.67 -9.17
CA GLU A 48 -2.49 15.36 -8.72
C GLU A 48 -2.84 15.17 -7.24
N GLY A 49 -4.05 14.68 -6.94
CA GLY A 49 -4.53 14.45 -5.56
C GLY A 49 -4.31 13.04 -5.01
N ASP A 50 -3.68 12.14 -5.76
CA ASP A 50 -3.45 10.74 -5.34
C ASP A 50 -2.45 10.64 -4.16
N PRO A 51 -2.76 9.91 -3.06
CA PRO A 51 -1.83 9.68 -1.98
C PRO A 51 -0.58 8.95 -2.46
N GLY A 52 0.57 9.61 -2.37
CA GLY A 52 1.86 9.07 -2.78
C GLY A 52 2.19 9.28 -4.26
N ALA A 53 1.37 9.97 -5.05
CA ALA A 53 1.77 10.45 -6.38
C ALA A 53 2.24 11.91 -6.28
N PHE A 54 3.37 12.21 -6.92
CA PHE A 54 3.95 13.56 -6.98
C PHE A 54 4.78 13.74 -8.27
N MET A 55 4.42 13.02 -9.34
CA MET A 55 5.15 13.06 -10.60
C MET A 55 4.82 14.31 -11.41
N ASP A 56 3.55 14.71 -11.46
CA ASP A 56 3.14 15.94 -12.13
C ASP A 56 3.73 17.13 -11.36
N ARG A 57 3.73 17.05 -10.03
CA ARG A 57 4.43 18.01 -9.17
C ARG A 57 5.90 18.17 -9.57
N ALA A 58 6.64 17.07 -9.69
CA ALA A 58 8.06 17.13 -9.99
C ALA A 58 8.35 17.71 -11.38
N VAL A 59 7.51 17.41 -12.38
CA VAL A 59 7.64 18.02 -13.71
C VAL A 59 7.38 19.53 -13.63
N LEU A 60 6.36 19.97 -12.92
CA LEU A 60 6.03 21.40 -12.80
C LEU A 60 7.05 22.20 -11.96
N GLU A 61 7.59 21.59 -10.90
CA GLU A 61 8.63 22.21 -10.08
C GLU A 61 10.01 22.17 -10.77
N GLY A 62 10.29 21.14 -11.58
CA GLY A 62 11.60 20.96 -12.23
C GLY A 62 11.73 21.61 -13.61
N ASP A 63 10.75 21.37 -14.50
CA ASP A 63 10.75 21.82 -15.89
C ASP A 63 9.31 22.21 -16.35
N PRO A 64 8.76 23.33 -15.85
CA PRO A 64 7.45 23.82 -16.28
C PRO A 64 7.41 24.22 -17.76
N HIS A 65 8.56 24.56 -18.37
CA HIS A 65 8.64 24.95 -19.78
C HIS A 65 8.32 23.79 -20.72
N SER A 66 8.73 22.55 -20.39
CA SER A 66 8.32 21.36 -21.15
C SER A 66 6.80 21.20 -21.27
N VAL A 67 6.07 21.53 -20.20
CA VAL A 67 4.61 21.47 -20.15
C VAL A 67 3.99 22.59 -20.97
N LEU A 68 4.50 23.82 -20.83
CA LEU A 68 4.04 24.97 -21.61
C LEU A 68 4.28 24.80 -23.12
N GLU A 69 5.43 24.25 -23.51
CA GLU A 69 5.74 23.92 -24.91
C GLU A 69 4.76 22.86 -25.44
N GLY A 70 4.51 21.80 -24.67
CA GLY A 70 3.50 20.80 -25.01
C GLY A 70 2.08 21.37 -25.13
N MET A 71 1.71 22.32 -24.26
CA MET A 71 0.45 23.04 -24.36
C MET A 71 0.37 23.88 -25.63
N LEU A 72 1.43 24.61 -25.96
CA LEU A 72 1.50 25.46 -27.15
C LEU A 72 1.33 24.62 -28.43
N ILE A 73 2.06 23.51 -28.53
CA ILE A 73 1.97 22.57 -29.66
C ILE A 73 0.56 21.99 -29.78
N GLY A 74 -0.01 21.51 -28.66
CA GLY A 74 -1.36 20.95 -28.65
C GLY A 74 -2.43 21.99 -29.01
N ALA A 75 -2.29 23.21 -28.50
CA ALA A 75 -3.19 24.32 -28.81
C ALA A 75 -3.14 24.69 -30.30
N TYR A 76 -1.94 24.78 -30.87
CA TYR A 76 -1.74 25.00 -32.31
C TYR A 76 -2.42 23.89 -33.14
N ALA A 77 -2.17 22.63 -32.79
CA ALA A 77 -2.72 21.47 -33.48
C ALA A 77 -4.26 21.46 -33.47
N MET A 78 -4.88 21.81 -32.34
CA MET A 78 -6.34 21.82 -32.20
C MET A 78 -6.99 23.12 -32.67
N GLY A 79 -6.24 24.22 -32.78
CA GLY A 79 -6.75 25.57 -32.99
C GLY A 79 -7.34 26.21 -31.71
N ALA A 80 -6.82 25.86 -30.54
CA ALA A 80 -7.19 26.52 -29.29
C ALA A 80 -6.41 27.84 -29.12
N ARG A 81 -7.10 28.90 -28.71
CA ARG A 81 -6.51 30.23 -28.47
C ARG A 81 -6.29 30.54 -27.00
N GLU A 82 -6.95 29.80 -26.12
CA GLU A 82 -6.88 29.97 -24.68
C GLU A 82 -6.65 28.63 -23.99
N GLY A 83 -5.80 28.65 -22.97
CA GLY A 83 -5.43 27.49 -22.18
C GLY A 83 -5.47 27.76 -20.68
N PHE A 84 -5.76 26.72 -19.91
CA PHE A 84 -5.76 26.78 -18.44
C PHE A 84 -4.82 25.73 -17.88
N VAL A 85 -3.94 26.11 -16.96
CA VAL A 85 -3.25 25.16 -16.08
C VAL A 85 -4.04 25.10 -14.78
N TYR A 86 -4.77 24.00 -14.58
CA TYR A 86 -5.50 23.77 -13.34
C TYR A 86 -4.60 23.04 -12.35
N VAL A 87 -4.02 23.77 -11.41
CA VAL A 87 -3.03 23.29 -10.45
C VAL A 87 -3.59 23.34 -9.05
N ARG A 88 -3.29 22.34 -8.23
CA ARG A 88 -3.74 22.30 -6.84
C ARG A 88 -3.03 23.35 -5.98
N ALA A 89 -3.76 23.99 -5.05
CA ALA A 89 -3.20 25.00 -4.16
C ALA A 89 -2.13 24.45 -3.20
N GLU A 90 -2.08 23.13 -2.96
CA GLU A 90 -1.07 22.51 -2.11
C GLU A 90 0.33 22.44 -2.76
N TYR A 91 0.51 22.88 -4.01
CA TYR A 91 1.80 22.93 -4.71
C TYR A 91 2.29 24.37 -4.92
N PRO A 92 2.66 25.11 -3.86
CA PRO A 92 3.03 26.53 -3.97
C PRO A 92 4.24 26.76 -4.87
N ILE A 93 5.25 25.88 -4.81
CA ILE A 93 6.46 25.98 -5.65
C ILE A 93 6.11 25.76 -7.13
N ALA A 94 5.27 24.77 -7.44
CA ALA A 94 4.83 24.53 -8.81
C ALA A 94 4.06 25.74 -9.38
N VAL A 95 3.21 26.38 -8.56
CA VAL A 95 2.49 27.60 -8.95
C VAL A 95 3.47 28.74 -9.24
N GLU A 96 4.44 28.97 -8.36
CA GLU A 96 5.47 30.00 -8.52
C GLU A 96 6.28 29.76 -9.81
N HIS A 97 6.78 28.55 -10.01
CA HIS A 97 7.58 28.19 -11.19
C HIS A 97 6.77 28.30 -12.48
N LEU A 98 5.49 27.89 -12.47
CA LEU A 98 4.58 28.09 -13.61
C LEU A 98 4.37 29.57 -13.92
N GLN A 99 4.20 30.43 -12.89
CA GLN A 99 4.04 31.87 -13.09
C GLN A 99 5.30 32.47 -13.73
N VAL A 100 6.48 32.11 -13.22
CA VAL A 100 7.77 32.53 -13.81
C VAL A 100 7.88 32.05 -15.26
N ALA A 101 7.59 30.79 -15.54
CA ALA A 101 7.71 30.22 -16.88
C ALA A 101 6.74 30.86 -17.88
N VAL A 102 5.50 31.14 -17.47
CA VAL A 102 4.51 31.87 -18.30
C VAL A 102 5.00 33.28 -18.60
N SER A 103 5.48 34.02 -17.60
CA SER A 103 6.01 35.38 -17.80
C SER A 103 7.21 35.38 -18.75
N GLN A 104 8.16 34.46 -18.57
CA GLN A 104 9.32 34.32 -19.46
C GLN A 104 8.90 34.02 -20.91
N ALA A 105 7.95 33.10 -21.10
CA ALA A 105 7.45 32.77 -22.44
C ALA A 105 6.75 33.95 -23.11
N GLN A 106 6.04 34.79 -22.33
CA GLN A 106 5.42 36.02 -22.83
C GLN A 106 6.46 37.08 -23.21
N GLU A 107 7.46 37.32 -22.35
CA GLU A 107 8.55 38.28 -22.59
C GLU A 107 9.36 37.93 -23.85
N LEU A 108 9.54 36.64 -24.13
CA LEU A 108 10.23 36.14 -25.32
C LEU A 108 9.35 36.07 -26.58
N GLY A 109 8.06 36.42 -26.49
CA GLY A 109 7.12 36.32 -27.61
C GLY A 109 6.80 34.88 -28.04
N LEU A 110 7.00 33.91 -27.14
CA LEU A 110 6.69 32.49 -27.33
C LEU A 110 5.26 32.14 -26.85
N LEU A 111 4.62 33.05 -26.11
CA LEU A 111 3.25 32.94 -25.65
C LEU A 111 2.57 34.32 -25.78
N GLY A 112 1.28 34.36 -26.11
CA GLY A 112 0.54 35.59 -26.35
C GLY A 112 0.11 35.73 -27.81
N GLU A 113 0.21 36.94 -28.35
CA GLU A 113 -0.24 37.26 -29.72
C GLU A 113 0.86 37.06 -30.76
N GLY A 114 0.51 36.50 -31.92
CA GLY A 114 1.39 36.43 -33.09
C GLY A 114 2.69 35.69 -32.81
N ILE A 115 2.60 34.50 -32.21
CA ILE A 115 3.76 33.76 -31.69
C ILE A 115 4.75 33.49 -32.82
N LEU A 116 6.02 33.87 -32.61
CA LEU A 116 7.09 33.80 -33.62
C LEU A 116 6.76 34.47 -34.96
N GLY A 117 5.90 35.50 -34.96
CA GLY A 117 5.45 36.19 -36.18
C GLY A 117 4.42 35.41 -37.01
N SER A 118 3.84 34.33 -36.46
CA SER A 118 2.76 33.58 -37.09
C SER A 118 1.39 34.24 -36.87
N ASP A 119 0.37 33.71 -37.53
CA ASP A 119 -1.05 34.05 -37.34
C ASP A 119 -1.69 33.36 -36.12
N PHE A 120 -0.91 32.55 -35.40
CA PHE A 120 -1.35 31.82 -34.22
C PHE A 120 -1.06 32.61 -32.93
N SER A 121 -2.06 32.63 -32.05
CA SER A 121 -1.99 33.26 -30.73
C SER A 121 -2.51 32.27 -29.69
N PHE A 122 -1.84 32.21 -28.54
CA PHE A 122 -2.23 31.34 -27.44
C PHE A 122 -1.95 32.01 -26.10
N GLN A 123 -2.96 32.09 -25.25
CA GLN A 123 -2.83 32.59 -23.88
C GLN A 123 -3.00 31.46 -22.87
N VAL A 124 -2.23 31.49 -21.78
CA VAL A 124 -2.32 30.52 -20.69
C VAL A 124 -2.69 31.23 -19.40
N HIS A 125 -3.66 30.69 -18.68
CA HIS A 125 -4.10 31.14 -17.38
C HIS A 125 -3.85 30.07 -16.33
N ILE A 126 -3.31 30.46 -15.17
CA ILE A 126 -3.11 29.55 -14.05
C ILE A 126 -4.35 29.64 -13.14
N LYS A 127 -5.03 28.50 -12.95
CA LYS A 127 -6.17 28.37 -12.05
C LYS A 127 -5.79 27.47 -10.89
N GLN A 128 -5.81 28.01 -9.67
CA GLN A 128 -5.57 27.24 -8.46
C GLN A 128 -6.85 26.53 -8.00
N GLY A 129 -6.78 25.22 -7.78
CA GLY A 129 -7.81 24.40 -7.14
C GLY A 129 -7.79 24.54 -5.62
N ALA A 130 -8.80 23.98 -4.93
CA ALA A 130 -8.99 24.12 -3.48
C ALA A 130 -8.81 22.80 -2.71
N GLY A 131 -7.95 21.90 -3.20
CA GLY A 131 -7.57 20.68 -2.47
C GLY A 131 -8.59 19.56 -2.47
N ALA A 132 -9.32 19.36 -3.57
CA ALA A 132 -10.32 18.29 -3.69
C ALA A 132 -9.92 17.31 -4.78
N PHE A 133 -9.58 16.07 -4.42
CA PHE A 133 -9.12 15.05 -5.37
C PHE A 133 -10.14 14.74 -6.47
N GLY A 134 -11.44 14.83 -6.14
CA GLY A 134 -12.51 14.65 -7.11
C GLY A 134 -12.51 15.69 -8.26
N CYS A 135 -11.85 16.85 -8.09
CA CYS A 135 -11.73 17.88 -9.11
C CYS A 135 -10.75 17.49 -10.23
N GLY A 136 -9.85 16.53 -10.02
CA GLY A 136 -8.97 16.02 -11.08
C GLY A 136 -9.70 15.22 -12.16
N GLU A 137 -10.97 14.88 -11.93
CA GLU A 137 -11.83 14.28 -12.95
C GLU A 137 -12.18 15.30 -14.05
N GLU A 138 -12.05 14.90 -15.31
CA GLU A 138 -12.12 15.77 -16.48
C GLU A 138 -13.30 16.78 -16.49
N THR A 139 -14.52 16.32 -16.18
CA THR A 139 -15.72 17.17 -16.20
C THR A 139 -15.95 17.91 -14.88
N ALA A 140 -15.46 17.36 -13.76
CA ALA A 140 -15.43 18.07 -12.48
C ALA A 140 -14.44 19.24 -12.50
N LEU A 141 -13.29 19.05 -13.14
CA LEU A 141 -12.26 20.07 -13.36
C LEU A 141 -12.84 21.25 -14.12
N ILE A 142 -13.51 20.99 -15.25
CA ILE A 142 -14.22 22.03 -16.01
C ILE A 142 -15.19 22.80 -15.11
N ALA A 143 -16.02 22.10 -14.33
CA ALA A 143 -16.97 22.75 -13.44
C ALA A 143 -16.28 23.64 -12.40
N SER A 144 -15.11 23.24 -11.90
CA SER A 144 -14.32 24.03 -10.96
C SER A 144 -13.73 25.29 -11.61
N ILE A 145 -13.22 25.21 -12.85
CA ILE A 145 -12.78 26.39 -13.61
C ILE A 145 -13.94 27.36 -13.81
N GLU A 146 -15.13 26.86 -14.14
CA GLU A 146 -16.37 27.65 -14.30
C GLU A 146 -16.88 28.29 -12.98
N GLY A 147 -16.18 28.10 -11.86
CA GLY A 147 -16.60 28.61 -10.55
C GLY A 147 -17.76 27.84 -9.91
N ARG A 148 -18.11 26.68 -10.46
CA ARG A 148 -19.11 25.77 -9.88
C ARG A 148 -18.43 24.76 -8.96
N ARG A 149 -19.23 24.03 -8.19
CA ARG A 149 -18.72 22.89 -7.42
C ARG A 149 -18.16 21.83 -8.38
N GLY A 150 -16.96 21.33 -8.10
CA GLY A 150 -16.27 20.29 -8.89
C GLY A 150 -17.01 18.95 -8.84
N MET A 151 -18.04 18.82 -9.66
CA MET A 151 -18.85 17.62 -9.77
C MET A 151 -18.89 17.14 -11.22
N PRO A 152 -18.69 15.83 -11.46
CA PRO A 152 -18.66 15.29 -12.80
C PRO A 152 -20.03 15.39 -13.48
N ARG A 153 -20.04 15.48 -14.81
CA ARG A 153 -21.23 15.50 -15.66
C ARG A 153 -21.39 14.16 -16.39
N ALA A 154 -22.63 13.79 -16.67
CA ALA A 154 -22.87 12.64 -17.54
C ALA A 154 -22.36 12.94 -18.95
N ARG A 155 -21.83 11.91 -19.61
CA ARG A 155 -21.43 11.94 -21.00
C ARG A 155 -22.37 11.01 -21.77
N PRO A 156 -22.83 11.37 -22.99
CA PRO A 156 -22.58 12.62 -23.73
C PRO A 156 -23.31 13.88 -23.16
N PRO A 157 -22.90 15.12 -23.56
CA PRO A 157 -21.83 15.44 -24.51
C PRO A 157 -20.42 15.26 -23.91
N PHE A 158 -19.43 14.97 -24.76
CA PHE A 158 -18.02 14.88 -24.36
C PHE A 158 -17.36 16.26 -24.35
N PRO A 159 -16.31 16.50 -23.53
CA PRO A 159 -15.62 17.79 -23.47
C PRO A 159 -15.11 18.31 -24.81
N ALA A 160 -14.66 17.41 -25.69
CA ALA A 160 -14.21 17.76 -27.04
C ALA A 160 -15.30 18.43 -27.87
N GLN A 161 -16.59 18.17 -27.59
CA GLN A 161 -17.74 18.78 -28.25
C GLN A 161 -18.28 19.98 -27.46
N ALA A 162 -18.49 19.79 -26.16
CA ALA A 162 -19.02 20.81 -25.25
C ALA A 162 -18.45 20.62 -23.84
N GLY A 163 -17.34 21.31 -23.55
CA GLY A 163 -16.64 21.33 -22.28
C GLY A 163 -16.77 22.68 -21.57
N LEU A 164 -15.66 23.39 -21.42
CA LEU A 164 -15.56 24.66 -20.73
C LEU A 164 -16.47 25.71 -21.36
N TRP A 165 -17.40 26.25 -20.57
CA TRP A 165 -18.44 27.19 -21.02
C TRP A 165 -19.24 26.69 -22.23
N GLY A 166 -19.41 25.37 -22.34
CA GLY A 166 -20.12 24.72 -23.45
C GLY A 166 -19.36 24.71 -24.78
N LYS A 167 -18.07 25.03 -24.78
CA LYS A 167 -17.22 25.07 -25.98
C LYS A 167 -16.29 23.86 -26.07
N PRO A 168 -15.77 23.50 -27.27
CA PRO A 168 -14.83 22.39 -27.42
C PRO A 168 -13.62 22.56 -26.52
N THR A 169 -13.35 21.56 -25.69
CA THR A 169 -12.26 21.61 -24.72
C THR A 169 -11.52 20.28 -24.70
N CYS A 170 -10.20 20.33 -24.80
CA CYS A 170 -9.34 19.17 -24.58
C CYS A 170 -8.63 19.31 -23.24
N ILE A 171 -8.69 18.26 -22.41
CA ILE A 171 -7.95 18.19 -21.14
C ILE A 171 -6.83 17.16 -21.27
N ASN A 172 -5.60 17.54 -21.01
CA ASN A 172 -4.45 16.63 -20.97
C ASN A 172 -3.74 16.75 -19.62
N ASN A 173 -3.18 15.64 -19.13
CA ASN A 173 -2.38 15.64 -17.90
C ASN A 173 -0.98 16.21 -18.17
N VAL A 174 -0.33 16.73 -17.12
CA VAL A 174 1.01 17.34 -17.15
C VAL A 174 2.03 16.45 -17.86
N GLU A 175 2.22 15.20 -17.40
CA GLU A 175 3.18 14.27 -18.01
C GLU A 175 2.86 13.99 -19.49
N THR A 176 1.57 13.99 -19.85
CA THR A 176 1.16 13.80 -21.26
C THR A 176 1.64 14.95 -22.14
N LEU A 177 1.55 16.19 -21.66
CA LEU A 177 1.97 17.37 -22.39
C LEU A 177 3.50 17.47 -22.46
N ALA A 178 4.20 17.17 -21.37
CA ALA A 178 5.66 17.15 -21.34
C ALA A 178 6.27 16.17 -22.37
N ASN A 179 5.59 15.05 -22.65
CA ASN A 179 6.03 14.07 -23.65
C ASN A 179 5.89 14.55 -25.12
N VAL A 180 5.07 15.58 -25.39
CA VAL A 180 4.76 16.03 -26.76
C VAL A 180 6.02 16.55 -27.47
N ARG A 181 6.87 17.28 -26.75
CA ARG A 181 8.10 17.86 -27.28
C ARG A 181 9.01 16.79 -27.90
N SER A 182 9.33 15.73 -27.14
CA SER A 182 10.22 14.66 -27.60
C SER A 182 9.65 13.96 -28.84
N ILE A 183 8.33 13.77 -28.91
CA ILE A 183 7.68 13.18 -30.09
C ILE A 183 7.91 14.02 -31.35
N LEU A 184 7.81 15.34 -31.26
CA LEU A 184 8.00 16.20 -32.44
C LEU A 184 9.47 16.43 -32.79
N LEU A 185 10.37 16.42 -31.81
CA LEU A 185 11.80 16.60 -32.05
C LEU A 185 12.48 15.34 -32.59
N GLU A 186 12.16 14.17 -32.03
CA GLU A 186 12.82 12.90 -32.34
C GLU A 186 12.02 12.07 -33.37
N GLY A 187 10.74 12.40 -33.55
CA GLY A 187 9.81 11.70 -34.44
C GLY A 187 9.01 10.61 -33.74
N ALA A 188 7.81 10.37 -34.23
CA ALA A 188 6.86 9.38 -33.68
C ALA A 188 7.43 7.97 -33.60
N GLN A 189 8.25 7.58 -34.58
CA GLN A 189 8.85 6.24 -34.62
C GLN A 189 9.87 6.02 -33.50
N ALA A 190 10.67 7.04 -33.16
CA ALA A 190 11.62 6.96 -32.06
C ALA A 190 10.88 6.81 -30.71
N TYR A 191 9.81 7.59 -30.51
CA TYR A 191 8.96 7.46 -29.33
C TYR A 191 8.29 6.08 -29.23
N ALA A 192 7.76 5.56 -30.35
CA ALA A 192 7.06 4.28 -30.42
C ALA A 192 7.98 3.06 -30.34
N ALA A 193 9.31 3.26 -30.46
CA ALA A 193 10.32 2.21 -30.26
C ALA A 193 10.47 1.81 -28.78
N VAL A 194 10.06 2.68 -27.86
CA VAL A 194 10.03 2.42 -26.42
C VAL A 194 8.61 2.01 -26.00
N GLY A 195 8.51 1.03 -25.10
CA GLY A 195 7.24 0.55 -24.57
C GLY A 195 6.83 -0.83 -25.11
N THR A 196 5.55 -1.15 -24.95
CA THR A 196 4.93 -2.39 -25.46
C THR A 196 4.33 -2.18 -26.86
N GLU A 197 3.68 -3.19 -27.43
CA GLU A 197 2.95 -3.05 -28.70
C GLU A 197 1.78 -2.06 -28.58
N SER A 198 0.97 -2.17 -27.53
CA SER A 198 -0.24 -1.37 -27.30
C SER A 198 0.01 -0.06 -26.55
N SER A 199 1.12 0.05 -25.83
CA SER A 199 1.40 1.17 -24.92
C SER A 199 2.84 1.66 -25.07
N LYS A 200 3.00 2.78 -25.78
CA LYS A 200 4.28 3.37 -26.19
C LYS A 200 4.83 4.38 -25.19
N GLY A 201 6.13 4.61 -25.26
CA GLY A 201 6.87 5.60 -24.48
C GLY A 201 7.22 5.16 -23.06
N THR A 202 7.65 6.14 -22.27
CA THR A 202 7.97 6.00 -20.85
C THR A 202 6.79 6.41 -19.96
N LYS A 203 6.89 6.05 -18.68
CA LYS A 203 5.98 6.48 -17.62
C LYS A 203 6.79 6.78 -16.36
N ILE A 204 6.44 7.88 -15.68
CA ILE A 204 6.98 8.19 -14.36
C ILE A 204 6.15 7.44 -13.31
N PHE A 205 6.80 6.68 -12.44
CA PHE A 205 6.20 6.06 -11.26
C PHE A 205 6.70 6.70 -9.99
N SER A 206 5.79 6.84 -9.02
CA SER A 206 6.15 7.18 -7.65
C SER A 206 6.22 5.91 -6.81
N LEU A 207 7.43 5.58 -6.36
CA LEU A 207 7.70 4.40 -5.55
C LEU A 207 7.72 4.78 -4.06
N ALA A 208 6.75 4.26 -3.32
CA ALA A 208 6.56 4.55 -1.90
C ALA A 208 6.25 3.26 -1.10
N GLY A 209 6.22 3.37 0.23
CA GLY A 209 5.91 2.25 1.12
C GLY A 209 7.14 1.46 1.56
N LYS A 210 7.03 0.12 1.59
CA LYS A 210 8.07 -0.79 2.09
C LYS A 210 9.12 -1.12 1.03
N VAL A 211 9.88 -0.11 0.62
CA VAL A 211 10.95 -0.18 -0.40
C VAL A 211 12.18 0.60 0.08
N ASN A 212 13.40 0.16 -0.28
CA ASN A 212 14.64 0.80 0.18
C ASN A 212 14.86 2.19 -0.43
N ASN A 213 14.63 2.31 -1.75
CA ASN A 213 14.77 3.56 -2.48
C ASN A 213 13.37 4.10 -2.84
N THR A 214 12.89 5.07 -2.08
CA THR A 214 11.63 5.79 -2.36
C THR A 214 11.90 7.01 -3.23
N GLY A 215 11.02 7.32 -4.18
CA GLY A 215 11.18 8.47 -5.07
C GLY A 215 10.41 8.32 -6.38
N LEU A 216 10.76 9.16 -7.36
CA LEU A 216 10.26 9.06 -8.72
C LEU A 216 11.23 8.28 -9.60
N VAL A 217 10.69 7.44 -10.46
CA VAL A 217 11.46 6.66 -11.43
C VAL A 217 10.78 6.76 -12.79
N GLU A 218 11.50 7.21 -13.81
CA GLU A 218 11.03 7.14 -15.18
C GLU A 218 11.51 5.85 -15.81
N VAL A 219 10.57 5.05 -16.31
CA VAL A 219 10.86 3.73 -16.88
C VAL A 219 10.07 3.51 -18.17
N PRO A 220 10.57 2.67 -19.10
CA PRO A 220 9.79 2.22 -20.24
C PRO A 220 8.50 1.52 -19.81
N ILE A 221 7.39 1.80 -20.50
CA ILE A 221 6.15 1.05 -20.27
C ILE A 221 6.36 -0.43 -20.62
N GLY A 222 5.83 -1.34 -19.82
CA GLY A 222 6.01 -2.78 -19.98
C GLY A 222 7.16 -3.38 -19.17
N ILE A 223 7.97 -2.55 -18.48
CA ILE A 223 8.88 -3.04 -17.44
C ILE A 223 8.09 -3.86 -16.40
N THR A 224 8.69 -4.90 -15.82
CA THR A 224 7.99 -5.70 -14.81
C THR A 224 7.97 -5.01 -13.44
N MET A 225 6.98 -5.32 -12.61
CA MET A 225 6.97 -4.83 -11.22
C MET A 225 8.20 -5.30 -10.44
N ARG A 226 8.73 -6.49 -10.74
CA ARG A 226 9.95 -7.00 -10.14
C ARG A 226 11.13 -6.08 -10.40
N GLU A 227 11.34 -5.66 -11.65
CA GLU A 227 12.43 -4.78 -12.02
C GLU A 227 12.29 -3.42 -11.31
N VAL A 228 11.10 -2.83 -11.35
CA VAL A 228 10.85 -1.53 -10.68
C VAL A 228 11.10 -1.63 -9.17
N ILE A 229 10.57 -2.65 -8.49
CA ILE A 229 10.63 -2.75 -7.02
C ILE A 229 12.01 -3.22 -6.53
N PHE A 230 12.60 -4.23 -7.17
CA PHE A 230 13.82 -4.87 -6.67
C PHE A 230 15.10 -4.33 -7.30
N GLN A 231 15.09 -3.95 -8.58
CA GLN A 231 16.29 -3.40 -9.22
C GLN A 231 16.38 -1.89 -8.98
N VAL A 232 15.31 -1.14 -9.27
CA VAL A 232 15.32 0.33 -9.09
C VAL A 232 15.07 0.70 -7.62
N GLY A 233 14.02 0.14 -7.03
CA GLY A 233 13.64 0.37 -5.63
C GLY A 233 14.58 -0.26 -4.59
N GLY A 234 15.54 -1.10 -5.01
CA GLY A 234 16.48 -1.77 -4.10
C GLY A 234 15.83 -2.84 -3.20
N GLY A 235 14.60 -3.26 -3.49
CA GLY A 235 13.90 -4.33 -2.77
C GLY A 235 13.29 -3.91 -1.43
N ILE A 236 12.88 -4.92 -0.65
CA ILE A 236 12.14 -4.72 0.61
C ILE A 236 13.11 -4.49 1.78
N PRO A 237 12.87 -3.48 2.63
CA PRO A 237 13.71 -3.21 3.78
C PRO A 237 13.88 -4.43 4.69
N LYS A 238 15.08 -4.57 5.27
CA LYS A 238 15.41 -5.58 6.28
C LYS A 238 15.24 -7.03 5.79
N GLY A 239 15.27 -7.27 4.47
CA GLY A 239 15.13 -8.60 3.87
C GLY A 239 13.75 -9.24 4.08
N ARG A 240 12.74 -8.43 4.41
CA ARG A 240 11.36 -8.92 4.60
C ARG A 240 10.75 -9.40 3.30
N ARG A 241 9.70 -10.21 3.41
CA ARG A 241 9.00 -10.72 2.23
C ARG A 241 8.07 -9.66 1.64
N PHE A 242 8.19 -9.45 0.33
CA PHE A 242 7.21 -8.70 -0.45
C PHE A 242 5.85 -9.39 -0.39
N LYS A 243 4.79 -8.61 -0.19
CA LYS A 243 3.43 -9.11 -0.10
C LYS A 243 2.59 -8.68 -1.30
N ALA A 244 2.53 -7.36 -1.52
CA ALA A 244 1.72 -6.75 -2.54
C ALA A 244 2.24 -5.37 -2.92
N VAL A 245 1.77 -4.84 -4.05
CA VAL A 245 1.90 -3.43 -4.41
C VAL A 245 0.52 -2.89 -4.78
N GLN A 246 0.14 -1.75 -4.20
CA GLN A 246 -1.04 -1.02 -4.65
C GLN A 246 -0.62 -0.16 -5.85
N MET A 247 -1.28 -0.37 -6.99
CA MET A 247 -1.05 0.39 -8.21
C MET A 247 -2.30 1.10 -8.66
N GLY A 248 -2.15 2.29 -9.27
CA GLY A 248 -3.27 3.07 -9.78
C GLY A 248 -3.86 4.06 -8.78
N GLY A 249 -3.05 4.48 -7.79
CA GLY A 249 -3.47 5.39 -6.74
C GLY A 249 -4.46 4.74 -5.75
N PRO A 250 -5.25 5.55 -5.02
CA PRO A 250 -6.14 5.08 -3.95
C PRO A 250 -7.38 4.35 -4.47
N SER A 251 -7.72 4.52 -5.75
CA SER A 251 -8.80 3.79 -6.43
C SER A 251 -8.31 2.60 -7.25
N GLY A 252 -7.00 2.32 -7.20
CA GLY A 252 -6.38 1.23 -7.92
C GLY A 252 -6.52 -0.14 -7.23
N GLY A 253 -5.79 -1.15 -7.69
CA GLY A 253 -5.85 -2.51 -7.15
C GLY A 253 -4.57 -2.94 -6.45
N CYS A 254 -4.69 -3.86 -5.49
CA CYS A 254 -3.57 -4.51 -4.84
C CYS A 254 -3.10 -5.70 -5.68
N VAL A 255 -1.86 -5.67 -6.17
CA VAL A 255 -1.26 -6.73 -6.97
C VAL A 255 -0.32 -7.60 -6.10
N PRO A 256 -0.58 -8.91 -5.96
CA PRO A 256 0.16 -9.81 -5.07
C PRO A 256 1.50 -10.28 -5.65
N ALA A 257 2.36 -10.83 -4.79
CA ALA A 257 3.68 -11.40 -5.13
C ALA A 257 3.72 -12.33 -6.36
N ARG A 258 2.69 -13.15 -6.57
CA ARG A 258 2.62 -14.07 -7.72
C ARG A 258 2.53 -13.38 -9.09
N HIS A 259 2.24 -12.08 -9.13
CA HIS A 259 2.16 -11.29 -10.35
C HIS A 259 3.34 -10.34 -10.52
N LEU A 260 4.43 -10.46 -9.73
CA LEU A 260 5.60 -9.56 -9.82
C LEU A 260 6.22 -9.46 -11.21
N ASP A 261 6.16 -10.54 -12.00
CA ASP A 261 6.71 -10.61 -13.35
C ASP A 261 5.71 -10.13 -14.43
N LEU A 262 4.55 -9.64 -14.02
CA LEU A 262 3.58 -9.04 -14.93
C LEU A 262 4.14 -7.71 -15.47
N PRO A 263 4.12 -7.49 -16.80
CA PRO A 263 4.46 -6.21 -17.39
C PRO A 263 3.57 -5.08 -16.85
N VAL A 264 4.18 -3.93 -16.59
CA VAL A 264 3.48 -2.71 -16.17
C VAL A 264 3.03 -1.96 -17.41
N ASP A 265 1.88 -2.36 -17.95
CA ASP A 265 1.14 -1.68 -19.01
C ASP A 265 -0.36 -1.62 -18.69
N TYR A 266 -1.14 -0.88 -19.49
CA TYR A 266 -2.55 -0.62 -19.19
C TYR A 266 -3.40 -1.90 -19.24
N GLU A 267 -3.16 -2.78 -20.21
CA GLU A 267 -3.94 -3.99 -20.44
C GLU A 267 -3.61 -5.07 -19.40
N SER A 268 -2.32 -5.30 -19.15
CA SER A 268 -1.79 -6.27 -18.20
C SER A 268 -2.30 -5.99 -16.79
N LEU A 269 -2.23 -4.74 -16.31
CA LEU A 269 -2.71 -4.38 -14.97
C LEU A 269 -4.23 -4.55 -14.83
N GLN A 270 -4.99 -4.23 -15.89
CA GLN A 270 -6.45 -4.40 -15.88
C GLN A 270 -6.85 -5.87 -15.69
N SER A 271 -6.07 -6.81 -16.23
CA SER A 271 -6.33 -8.26 -16.10
C SER A 271 -6.30 -8.77 -14.66
N VAL A 272 -5.53 -8.12 -13.78
CA VAL A 272 -5.43 -8.44 -12.34
C VAL A 272 -6.28 -7.53 -11.46
N GLY A 273 -7.20 -6.77 -12.05
CA GLY A 273 -8.12 -5.89 -11.33
C GLY A 273 -7.47 -4.60 -10.80
N SER A 274 -6.24 -4.31 -11.22
CA SER A 274 -5.54 -3.05 -10.96
C SER A 274 -5.61 -2.13 -12.19
N ILE A 275 -5.05 -0.94 -12.10
CA ILE A 275 -4.97 0.04 -13.20
C ILE A 275 -3.64 0.77 -13.13
N MET A 276 -3.20 1.33 -14.25
CA MET A 276 -2.01 2.19 -14.29
C MET A 276 -2.19 3.44 -13.40
N GLY A 277 -3.37 4.07 -13.49
CA GLY A 277 -3.68 5.32 -12.80
C GLY A 277 -2.61 6.40 -13.05
N SER A 278 -2.35 7.22 -12.05
CA SER A 278 -1.28 8.23 -12.07
C SER A 278 0.13 7.63 -12.06
N GLY A 279 0.33 6.35 -11.76
CA GLY A 279 1.67 5.78 -11.59
C GLY A 279 2.17 5.75 -10.14
N GLY A 280 1.30 5.96 -9.15
CA GLY A 280 1.63 5.66 -7.75
C GLY A 280 1.76 4.16 -7.49
N MET A 281 2.87 3.75 -6.87
CA MET A 281 3.19 2.38 -6.45
C MET A 281 3.47 2.34 -4.96
N VAL A 282 2.52 1.85 -4.17
CA VAL A 282 2.70 1.67 -2.71
C VAL A 282 3.05 0.22 -2.42
N VAL A 283 4.33 -0.03 -2.16
CA VAL A 283 4.91 -1.36 -1.88
C VAL A 283 4.58 -1.78 -0.45
N MET A 284 4.17 -3.04 -0.27
CA MET A 284 3.77 -3.62 1.01
C MET A 284 4.56 -4.91 1.30
N ASP A 285 4.88 -5.10 2.58
CA ASP A 285 5.56 -6.29 3.10
C ASP A 285 4.59 -7.18 3.91
N GLU A 286 5.11 -8.28 4.44
CA GLU A 286 4.39 -9.24 5.28
C GLU A 286 3.85 -8.67 6.62
N ASN A 287 4.18 -7.43 6.98
CA ASN A 287 3.68 -6.74 8.16
C ASN A 287 2.47 -5.83 7.85
N ASN A 288 2.09 -5.66 6.59
CA ASN A 288 0.88 -4.93 6.21
C ASN A 288 -0.35 -5.85 6.21
N CYS A 289 -1.46 -5.43 6.84
CA CYS A 289 -2.75 -6.14 6.76
C CYS A 289 -3.53 -5.71 5.52
N MET A 290 -3.92 -6.66 4.66
CA MET A 290 -4.60 -6.30 3.40
C MET A 290 -6.04 -5.81 3.63
N VAL A 291 -6.69 -6.24 4.71
CA VAL A 291 -8.02 -5.73 5.12
C VAL A 291 -7.92 -4.25 5.51
N ASP A 292 -6.88 -3.89 6.26
CA ASP A 292 -6.66 -2.53 6.72
C ASP A 292 -6.19 -1.62 5.57
N ILE A 293 -5.39 -2.14 4.64
CA ILE A 293 -5.03 -1.45 3.40
C ILE A 293 -6.26 -1.11 2.57
N ALA A 294 -7.18 -2.07 2.38
CA ALA A 294 -8.44 -1.81 1.68
C ALA A 294 -9.27 -0.75 2.41
N ARG A 295 -9.33 -0.80 3.74
CA ARG A 295 -10.02 0.20 4.57
C ARG A 295 -9.41 1.58 4.42
N PHE A 296 -8.08 1.69 4.46
CA PHE A 296 -7.34 2.94 4.32
C PHE A 296 -7.62 3.61 2.97
N PHE A 297 -7.40 2.90 1.86
CA PHE A 297 -7.65 3.47 0.53
C PHE A 297 -9.13 3.77 0.27
N LEU A 298 -10.04 2.91 0.73
CA LEU A 298 -11.46 3.19 0.64
C LEU A 298 -11.86 4.43 1.48
N SER A 299 -11.27 4.62 2.67
CA SER A 299 -11.54 5.79 3.51
C SER A 299 -11.16 7.09 2.81
N PHE A 300 -10.02 7.11 2.12
CA PHE A 300 -9.60 8.24 1.29
C PHE A 300 -10.57 8.49 0.13
N THR A 301 -10.88 7.47 -0.67
CA THR A 301 -11.80 7.66 -1.80
C THR A 301 -13.23 8.04 -1.35
N GLN A 302 -13.65 7.64 -0.15
CA GLN A 302 -14.91 8.03 0.45
C GLN A 302 -14.91 9.50 0.90
N SER A 303 -13.82 9.98 1.53
CA SER A 303 -13.69 11.40 1.93
C SER A 303 -13.62 12.32 0.71
N GLU A 304 -12.97 11.86 -0.35
CA GLU A 304 -12.82 12.60 -1.61
C GLU A 304 -14.01 12.45 -2.57
N SER A 305 -15.06 11.73 -2.17
CA SER A 305 -16.25 11.60 -3.00
C SER A 305 -16.98 12.93 -3.10
N CYS A 306 -17.23 13.40 -4.34
CA CYS A 306 -18.06 14.59 -4.56
C CYS A 306 -19.51 14.42 -4.07
N GLY A 307 -19.94 13.18 -3.79
CA GLY A 307 -21.26 12.88 -3.23
C GLY A 307 -22.43 12.96 -4.22
N LYS A 308 -22.18 13.11 -5.53
CA LYS A 308 -23.25 13.29 -6.54
C LYS A 308 -24.06 12.02 -6.81
N CYS A 309 -23.39 10.90 -7.12
CA CYS A 309 -24.07 9.66 -7.47
C CYS A 309 -24.30 8.78 -6.24
N ALA A 310 -25.52 8.27 -6.08
CA ALA A 310 -25.89 7.42 -4.95
C ALA A 310 -25.06 6.13 -4.84
N PRO A 311 -24.73 5.42 -5.95
CA PRO A 311 -23.90 4.22 -5.88
C PRO A 311 -22.55 4.48 -5.21
N CYS A 312 -21.78 5.46 -5.69
CA CYS A 312 -20.51 5.82 -5.06
C CYS A 312 -20.71 6.32 -3.62
N ARG A 313 -21.52 7.37 -3.41
CA ARG A 313 -21.66 8.03 -2.09
C ARG A 313 -22.07 7.06 -0.98
N LEU A 314 -23.09 6.24 -1.23
CA LEU A 314 -23.65 5.34 -0.23
C LEU A 314 -22.92 4.00 -0.20
N GLY A 315 -22.49 3.51 -1.36
CA GLY A 315 -21.78 2.23 -1.48
C GLY A 315 -20.42 2.24 -0.79
N THR A 316 -19.61 3.29 -1.00
CA THR A 316 -18.32 3.42 -0.30
C THR A 316 -18.49 3.57 1.20
N THR A 317 -19.49 4.33 1.65
CA THR A 317 -19.84 4.48 3.08
C THR A 317 -20.21 3.13 3.71
N GLN A 318 -21.03 2.31 3.02
CA GLN A 318 -21.39 0.98 3.52
C GLN A 318 -20.20 0.02 3.55
N MET A 319 -19.38 -0.01 2.49
CA MET A 319 -18.18 -0.84 2.45
C MET A 319 -17.18 -0.44 3.55
N LEU A 320 -16.96 0.85 3.75
CA LEU A 320 -16.06 1.36 4.79
C LEU A 320 -16.55 0.98 6.18
N SER A 321 -17.85 1.12 6.46
CA SER A 321 -18.43 0.67 7.73
C SER A 321 -18.24 -0.83 7.97
N ILE A 322 -18.36 -1.66 6.93
CA ILE A 322 -18.10 -3.10 7.04
C ILE A 322 -16.61 -3.34 7.34
N LEU A 323 -15.70 -2.70 6.62
CA LEU A 323 -14.26 -2.86 6.82
C LEU A 323 -13.82 -2.37 8.21
N ASP A 324 -14.36 -1.25 8.70
CA ASP A 324 -14.13 -0.76 10.07
C ASP A 324 -14.54 -1.78 11.13
N ARG A 325 -15.67 -2.49 10.94
CA ARG A 325 -16.05 -3.57 11.86
C ARG A 325 -15.07 -4.75 11.78
N ILE A 326 -14.72 -5.17 10.57
CA ILE A 326 -13.78 -6.30 10.39
C ILE A 326 -12.43 -5.98 11.03
N THR A 327 -11.88 -4.77 10.83
CA THR A 327 -10.61 -4.35 11.44
C THR A 327 -10.67 -4.16 12.96
N ARG A 328 -11.86 -4.17 13.55
CA ARG A 328 -12.09 -4.13 15.01
C ARG A 328 -12.41 -5.51 15.61
N GLY A 329 -12.41 -6.58 14.82
CA GLY A 329 -12.78 -7.92 15.27
C GLY A 329 -14.30 -8.13 15.43
N GLU A 330 -15.10 -7.25 14.86
CA GLU A 330 -16.58 -7.25 14.89
C GLU A 330 -17.19 -7.71 13.54
N GLY A 331 -16.37 -8.36 12.70
CA GLY A 331 -16.78 -8.85 11.39
C GLY A 331 -17.83 -9.95 11.47
N ARG A 332 -18.68 -10.04 10.44
CA ARG A 332 -19.78 -11.01 10.34
C ARG A 332 -19.56 -11.98 9.17
N PRO A 333 -20.04 -13.23 9.24
CA PRO A 333 -19.85 -14.20 8.15
C PRO A 333 -20.32 -13.72 6.77
N ARG A 334 -21.38 -12.91 6.70
CA ARG A 334 -21.92 -12.37 5.44
C ARG A 334 -21.16 -11.14 4.90
N ASP A 335 -20.24 -10.57 5.68
CA ASP A 335 -19.60 -9.30 5.34
C ASP A 335 -18.75 -9.40 4.04
N LEU A 336 -18.04 -10.51 3.81
CA LEU A 336 -17.31 -10.72 2.54
C LEU A 336 -18.23 -10.67 1.33
N HIS A 337 -19.34 -11.42 1.35
CA HIS A 337 -20.30 -11.43 0.25
C HIS A 337 -20.87 -10.03 0.02
N ARG A 338 -21.18 -9.32 1.10
CA ARG A 338 -21.76 -7.96 1.03
C ARG A 338 -20.77 -6.95 0.45
N LEU A 339 -19.49 -7.05 0.81
CA LEU A 339 -18.42 -6.21 0.22
C LEU A 339 -18.30 -6.43 -1.29
N ILE A 340 -18.30 -7.69 -1.75
CA ILE A 340 -18.23 -8.03 -3.18
C ILE A 340 -19.46 -7.51 -3.93
N GLU A 341 -20.66 -7.73 -3.38
CA GLU A 341 -21.93 -7.28 -3.96
C GLU A 341 -21.95 -5.76 -4.12
N ILE A 342 -21.69 -5.01 -3.04
CA ILE A 342 -21.68 -3.55 -3.06
C ILE A 342 -20.59 -3.04 -4.00
N GLY A 343 -19.37 -3.56 -3.90
CA GLY A 343 -18.24 -3.14 -4.74
C GLY A 343 -18.52 -3.32 -6.23
N THR A 344 -19.18 -4.41 -6.61
CA THR A 344 -19.58 -4.66 -8.00
C THR A 344 -20.64 -3.67 -8.49
N ILE A 345 -21.63 -3.35 -7.65
CA ILE A 345 -22.67 -2.35 -7.96
C ILE A 345 -22.05 -0.95 -8.10
N VAL A 346 -21.17 -0.57 -7.17
CA VAL A 346 -20.45 0.72 -7.20
C VAL A 346 -19.66 0.85 -8.51
N LYS A 347 -18.91 -0.19 -8.87
CA LYS A 347 -18.10 -0.23 -10.09
C LYS A 347 -18.92 -0.06 -11.36
N ARG A 348 -20.09 -0.68 -11.45
CA ARG A 348 -20.95 -0.67 -12.65
C ARG A 348 -21.85 0.56 -12.77
N SER A 349 -22.29 1.12 -11.65
CA SER A 349 -23.37 2.11 -11.63
C SER A 349 -22.90 3.54 -11.30
N SER A 350 -21.61 3.74 -11.02
CA SER A 350 -21.08 5.07 -10.72
C SER A 350 -20.85 5.93 -11.97
N LEU A 351 -21.04 7.23 -11.80
CA LEU A 351 -21.04 8.22 -12.89
C LEU A 351 -19.65 8.46 -13.52
N CYS A 352 -18.61 8.58 -12.69
CA CYS A 352 -17.27 8.95 -13.12
C CYS A 352 -16.25 7.85 -12.85
N GLY A 353 -15.05 7.99 -13.43
CA GLY A 353 -13.96 7.01 -13.30
C GLY A 353 -13.63 6.67 -11.85
N LEU A 354 -13.51 7.68 -10.97
CA LEU A 354 -13.26 7.45 -9.54
C LEU A 354 -14.31 6.54 -8.90
N GLY A 355 -15.60 6.79 -9.14
CA GLY A 355 -16.65 5.95 -8.58
C GLY A 355 -16.66 4.53 -9.18
N GLN A 356 -16.19 4.36 -10.40
CA GLN A 356 -16.08 3.06 -11.05
C GLN A 356 -14.87 2.26 -10.51
N THR A 357 -13.84 2.93 -10.03
CA THR A 357 -12.60 2.29 -9.57
C THR A 357 -12.45 2.25 -8.05
N CYS A 358 -13.15 3.08 -7.27
CA CYS A 358 -12.96 3.18 -5.80
C CYS A 358 -13.20 1.87 -5.02
N ALA A 359 -13.91 0.90 -5.59
CA ALA A 359 -14.09 -0.42 -5.00
C ALA A 359 -12.92 -1.40 -5.29
N ASN A 360 -12.01 -1.08 -6.22
CA ASN A 360 -10.92 -1.97 -6.63
C ASN A 360 -10.00 -2.40 -5.48
N PRO A 361 -9.59 -1.53 -4.52
CA PRO A 361 -8.76 -1.98 -3.40
C PRO A 361 -9.46 -3.09 -2.62
N VAL A 362 -10.77 -2.94 -2.35
CA VAL A 362 -11.58 -3.93 -1.64
C VAL A 362 -11.75 -5.22 -2.44
N LEU A 363 -12.08 -5.11 -3.73
CA LEU A 363 -12.34 -6.28 -4.57
C LEU A 363 -11.07 -7.10 -4.80
N THR A 364 -9.94 -6.43 -5.04
CA THR A 364 -8.64 -7.10 -5.29
C THR A 364 -8.07 -7.72 -4.03
N THR A 365 -8.16 -7.06 -2.86
CA THR A 365 -7.71 -7.67 -1.61
C THR A 365 -8.55 -8.87 -1.23
N ILE A 366 -9.87 -8.85 -1.44
CA ILE A 366 -10.72 -10.04 -1.24
C ILE A 366 -10.37 -11.14 -2.25
N ALA A 367 -10.08 -10.79 -3.51
CA ALA A 367 -9.74 -11.77 -4.54
C ALA A 367 -8.38 -12.45 -4.32
N HIS A 368 -7.45 -11.78 -3.63
CA HIS A 368 -6.06 -12.21 -3.56
C HIS A 368 -5.57 -12.56 -2.16
N PHE A 369 -6.26 -12.08 -1.12
CA PHE A 369 -5.90 -12.23 0.30
C PHE A 369 -7.16 -12.54 1.14
N ARG A 370 -8.07 -13.35 0.59
CA ARG A 370 -9.33 -13.73 1.25
C ARG A 370 -9.12 -14.31 2.64
N GLU A 371 -8.06 -15.10 2.80
CA GLU A 371 -7.65 -15.74 4.05
C GLU A 371 -7.45 -14.73 5.18
N GLU A 372 -7.01 -13.51 4.88
CA GLU A 372 -6.87 -12.47 5.91
C GLU A 372 -8.24 -11.97 6.37
N TYR A 373 -9.21 -11.80 5.47
CA TYR A 373 -10.57 -11.45 5.84
C TYR A 373 -11.21 -12.55 6.69
N GLU A 374 -10.99 -13.81 6.33
CA GLU A 374 -11.49 -14.96 7.08
C GLU A 374 -10.87 -15.03 8.48
N ALA A 375 -9.56 -14.81 8.63
CA ALA A 375 -8.91 -14.72 9.93
C ALA A 375 -9.47 -13.57 10.80
N HIS A 376 -9.77 -12.42 10.21
CA HIS A 376 -10.37 -11.30 10.94
C HIS A 376 -11.80 -11.62 11.41
N ILE A 377 -12.59 -12.31 10.59
CA ILE A 377 -14.01 -12.57 10.86
C ILE A 377 -14.21 -13.78 11.76
N GLN A 378 -13.49 -14.88 11.50
CA GLN A 378 -13.69 -16.16 12.17
C GLN A 378 -12.81 -16.29 13.42
N GLU A 379 -11.52 -15.93 13.31
CA GLU A 379 -10.56 -16.07 14.41
C GLU A 379 -10.46 -14.80 15.26
N ARG A 380 -11.07 -13.69 14.83
CA ARG A 380 -10.90 -12.35 15.43
C ARG A 380 -9.44 -11.96 15.57
N ARG A 381 -8.64 -12.36 14.58
CA ARG A 381 -7.20 -12.29 14.58
C ARG A 381 -6.72 -11.52 13.36
N CYS A 382 -5.80 -10.57 13.56
CA CYS A 382 -5.11 -9.88 12.46
C CYS A 382 -3.74 -10.55 12.18
N PRO A 383 -3.56 -11.32 11.08
CA PRO A 383 -2.31 -12.06 10.84
C PRO A 383 -1.07 -11.16 10.73
N ALA A 384 -1.25 -9.93 10.23
CA ALA A 384 -0.18 -8.95 10.10
C ALA A 384 0.18 -8.26 11.43
N ALA A 385 -0.68 -8.38 12.45
CA ALA A 385 -0.59 -7.67 13.73
C ALA A 385 -0.54 -6.14 13.59
N SER A 386 -1.33 -5.57 12.66
CA SER A 386 -1.43 -4.12 12.46
C SER A 386 -2.73 -3.51 12.98
N CYS A 387 -3.82 -4.27 13.05
CA CYS A 387 -5.10 -3.77 13.56
C CYS A 387 -5.09 -3.72 15.10
N GLU A 388 -4.90 -2.53 15.66
CA GLU A 388 -4.68 -2.32 17.10
C GLU A 388 -5.78 -2.88 18.00
N ARG A 389 -7.06 -2.84 17.58
CA ARG A 389 -8.17 -3.37 18.39
C ARG A 389 -8.23 -4.90 18.47
N MET A 390 -7.48 -5.61 17.64
CA MET A 390 -7.46 -7.07 17.60
C MET A 390 -6.21 -7.68 18.24
N ILE A 391 -5.26 -6.86 18.70
CA ILE A 391 -4.03 -7.34 19.30
C ILE A 391 -3.72 -6.56 20.58
N ILE A 392 -3.21 -7.25 21.59
CA ILE A 392 -2.63 -6.59 22.77
C ILE A 392 -1.28 -5.97 22.40
N SER A 393 -0.43 -6.77 21.74
CA SER A 393 0.86 -6.32 21.21
C SER A 393 1.30 -7.22 20.05
N ALA A 394 2.07 -6.65 19.11
CA ALA A 394 2.57 -7.40 17.96
C ALA A 394 3.52 -8.54 18.37
N CYS A 395 4.35 -8.32 19.40
CA CYS A 395 5.29 -9.32 19.90
C CYS A 395 4.61 -10.51 20.60
N GLN A 396 3.54 -10.28 21.37
CA GLN A 396 2.73 -11.36 21.94
C GLN A 396 1.95 -12.09 20.84
N HIS A 397 1.36 -11.34 19.91
CA HIS A 397 0.60 -11.91 18.79
C HIS A 397 1.46 -12.82 17.90
N ALA A 398 2.71 -12.43 17.66
CA ALA A 398 3.66 -13.21 16.88
C ALA A 398 4.18 -14.44 17.62
N CYS A 399 4.02 -14.51 18.95
CA CYS A 399 4.52 -15.62 19.74
C CYS A 399 3.56 -16.82 19.65
N PRO A 400 4.00 -17.99 19.14
CA PRO A 400 3.15 -19.18 19.07
C PRO A 400 2.63 -19.66 20.43
N ALA A 401 3.39 -19.39 21.51
CA ALA A 401 3.00 -19.71 22.88
C ALA A 401 2.17 -18.60 23.56
N GLY A 402 1.92 -17.47 22.88
CA GLY A 402 1.17 -16.35 23.44
C GLY A 402 1.81 -15.71 24.68
N ILE A 403 3.14 -15.78 24.81
CA ILE A 403 3.87 -15.19 25.93
C ILE A 403 3.57 -13.69 26.02
N ASP A 404 3.29 -13.20 27.22
CA ASP A 404 3.09 -11.77 27.50
C ASP A 404 4.41 -10.99 27.45
N VAL A 405 4.89 -10.77 26.23
CA VAL A 405 6.16 -10.09 25.96
C VAL A 405 6.25 -8.70 26.57
N PRO A 406 5.25 -7.81 26.40
CA PRO A 406 5.33 -6.46 26.95
C PRO A 406 5.54 -6.45 28.47
N ASN A 407 4.79 -7.27 29.22
CA ASN A 407 4.85 -7.22 30.67
C ASN A 407 6.15 -7.81 31.23
N TYR A 408 6.67 -8.93 30.69
CA TYR A 408 7.95 -9.44 31.20
C TYR A 408 9.12 -8.53 30.83
N VAL A 409 9.09 -7.88 29.66
CA VAL A 409 10.09 -6.86 29.31
C VAL A 409 9.98 -5.67 30.26
N GLY A 410 8.77 -5.25 30.61
CA GLY A 410 8.52 -4.22 31.62
C GLY A 410 9.06 -4.59 33.02
N PHE A 411 8.87 -5.83 33.47
CA PHE A 411 9.45 -6.32 34.72
C PHE A 411 10.97 -6.31 34.70
N ILE A 412 11.59 -6.72 33.58
CA ILE A 412 13.05 -6.65 33.43
C ILE A 412 13.53 -5.19 33.51
N ALA A 413 12.85 -4.26 32.84
CA ALA A 413 13.18 -2.84 32.90
C ALA A 413 13.10 -2.25 34.33
N GLN A 414 12.24 -2.82 35.19
CA GLN A 414 12.08 -2.44 36.60
C GLN A 414 13.03 -3.19 37.55
N GLY A 415 13.92 -4.06 37.05
CA GLY A 415 14.78 -4.90 37.90
C GLY A 415 14.07 -6.11 38.54
N ARG A 416 12.81 -6.39 38.16
CA ARG A 416 11.98 -7.47 38.71
C ARG A 416 12.16 -8.78 37.93
N PHE A 417 13.39 -9.28 37.90
CA PHE A 417 13.77 -10.39 37.02
C PHE A 417 13.11 -11.73 37.38
N ALA A 418 12.91 -12.01 38.67
CA ALA A 418 12.22 -13.22 39.11
C ALA A 418 10.78 -13.27 38.60
N GLU A 419 10.07 -12.15 38.71
CA GLU A 419 8.69 -12.02 38.26
C GLU A 419 8.57 -12.11 36.73
N ALA A 420 9.56 -11.58 36.00
CA ALA A 420 9.65 -11.76 34.55
C ALA A 420 9.75 -13.23 34.16
N ALA A 421 10.63 -14.00 34.83
CA ALA A 421 10.80 -15.43 34.57
C ALA A 421 9.52 -16.22 34.89
N GLU A 422 8.87 -15.95 36.03
CA GLU A 422 7.61 -16.59 36.42
C GLU A 422 6.45 -16.24 35.47
N LEU A 423 6.36 -14.99 35.00
CA LEU A 423 5.36 -14.58 34.01
C LEU A 423 5.52 -15.34 32.69
N ILE A 424 6.75 -15.58 32.24
CA ILE A 424 6.99 -16.42 31.05
C ILE A 424 6.51 -17.86 31.28
N ARG A 425 6.75 -18.40 32.49
CA ARG A 425 6.33 -19.76 32.89
C ARG A 425 4.82 -19.96 32.98
N GLU A 426 4.03 -18.89 32.99
CA GLU A 426 2.58 -19.02 32.89
C GLU A 426 2.11 -19.66 31.58
N ARG A 427 2.91 -19.53 30.51
CA ARG A 427 2.58 -20.00 29.17
C ARG A 427 3.60 -21.00 28.62
N ASN A 428 4.83 -21.01 29.13
CA ASN A 428 5.85 -21.96 28.71
C ASN A 428 6.83 -22.26 29.85
N PRO A 429 6.94 -23.52 30.33
CA PRO A 429 7.79 -23.86 31.47
C PRO A 429 9.30 -23.83 31.17
N PHE A 430 9.72 -23.51 29.94
CA PHE A 430 11.12 -23.55 29.50
C PHE A 430 11.66 -22.16 29.07
N PRO A 431 11.62 -21.13 29.94
CA PRO A 431 12.10 -19.80 29.58
C PRO A 431 13.59 -19.78 29.17
N SER A 432 14.47 -20.52 29.85
CA SER A 432 15.92 -20.56 29.59
C SER A 432 16.27 -21.25 28.27
N ILE A 433 15.53 -22.31 27.92
CA ILE A 433 15.67 -23.02 26.65
C ILE A 433 15.17 -22.12 25.52
N CYS A 434 13.97 -21.55 25.65
CA CYS A 434 13.44 -20.62 24.65
C CYS A 434 14.32 -19.38 24.45
N GLY A 435 14.99 -18.89 25.50
CA GLY A 435 15.97 -17.81 25.40
C GLY A 435 17.20 -18.16 24.53
N ARG A 436 17.45 -19.44 24.25
CA ARG A 436 18.62 -19.91 23.48
C ARG A 436 18.25 -20.36 22.06
N ILE A 437 17.18 -21.15 21.92
CA ILE A 437 16.88 -21.83 20.64
C ILE A 437 15.65 -21.29 19.91
N CYS A 438 14.93 -20.31 20.45
CA CYS A 438 13.76 -19.73 19.78
C CYS A 438 14.16 -18.92 18.53
N HIS A 439 13.38 -19.07 17.46
CA HIS A 439 13.47 -18.26 16.24
C HIS A 439 12.85 -16.85 16.39
N HIS A 440 12.45 -16.45 17.60
CA HIS A 440 12.12 -15.08 18.02
C HIS A 440 11.21 -14.26 17.06
N PRO A 441 10.06 -14.81 16.64
CA PRO A 441 9.14 -14.11 15.72
C PRO A 441 8.60 -12.81 16.32
N CYS A 442 8.61 -12.70 17.65
CA CYS A 442 8.27 -11.50 18.41
C CYS A 442 9.19 -10.30 18.13
N GLU A 443 10.47 -10.53 17.80
CA GLU A 443 11.41 -9.46 17.44
C GLU A 443 11.17 -9.00 16.01
N THR A 444 10.88 -9.93 15.09
CA THR A 444 10.57 -9.63 13.68
C THR A 444 9.34 -8.72 13.53
N LYS A 445 8.34 -8.92 14.39
CA LYS A 445 7.10 -8.10 14.44
C LYS A 445 7.18 -6.94 15.44
N CYS A 446 8.35 -6.65 16.01
CA CYS A 446 8.49 -5.57 16.99
C CYS A 446 8.26 -4.19 16.33
N ARG A 447 7.32 -3.40 16.85
CA ARG A 447 7.03 -2.03 16.33
C ARG A 447 8.26 -1.11 16.38
N ARG A 448 9.14 -1.26 17.39
CA ARG A 448 10.39 -0.48 17.47
C ARG A 448 11.31 -0.77 16.28
N GLY A 449 11.30 -2.01 15.81
CA GLY A 449 11.99 -2.41 14.59
C GLY A 449 11.42 -1.80 13.29
N GLU A 450 10.36 -0.99 13.31
CA GLU A 450 9.99 -0.15 12.16
C GLU A 450 10.73 1.21 12.17
N LEU A 451 11.26 1.63 13.32
CA LEU A 451 11.99 2.89 13.49
C LEU A 451 13.51 2.67 13.40
N ASP A 452 14.02 1.75 14.22
CA ASP A 452 15.44 1.40 14.28
C ASP A 452 15.61 -0.12 14.43
N GLU A 453 15.94 -0.60 15.63
CA GLU A 453 16.21 -2.00 15.94
C GLU A 453 15.10 -2.60 16.79
N PRO A 454 14.75 -3.89 16.58
CA PRO A 454 13.81 -4.56 17.44
C PRO A 454 14.39 -4.70 18.86
N VAL A 455 13.50 -4.70 19.85
CA VAL A 455 13.90 -5.08 21.22
C VAL A 455 14.43 -6.51 21.18
N SER A 456 15.59 -6.76 21.81
CA SER A 456 16.22 -8.09 21.92
C SER A 456 15.48 -9.01 22.90
N ILE A 457 14.21 -9.26 22.62
CA ILE A 457 13.23 -10.00 23.42
C ILE A 457 13.75 -11.40 23.80
N ARG A 458 14.41 -12.12 22.90
CA ARG A 458 15.01 -13.44 23.15
C ARG A 458 16.15 -13.35 24.15
N ALA A 459 17.02 -12.34 24.01
CA ALA A 459 18.13 -12.13 24.93
C ALA A 459 17.64 -11.74 26.32
N LEU A 460 16.64 -10.86 26.41
CA LEU A 460 16.00 -10.49 27.66
C LEU A 460 15.35 -11.69 28.36
N LYS A 461 14.67 -12.56 27.59
CA LYS A 461 14.13 -13.84 28.09
C LYS A 461 15.22 -14.74 28.65
N LYS A 462 16.33 -14.91 27.92
CA LYS A 462 17.48 -15.68 28.39
C LYS A 462 18.04 -15.11 29.69
N PHE A 463 18.27 -13.80 29.73
CA PHE A 463 18.79 -13.10 30.89
C PHE A 463 17.91 -13.30 32.13
N ALA A 464 16.60 -13.06 32.02
CA ALA A 464 15.69 -13.22 33.17
C ALA A 464 15.66 -14.67 33.69
N ALA A 465 15.70 -15.65 32.79
CA ALA A 465 15.67 -17.06 33.16
C ALA A 465 16.99 -17.54 33.79
N ASP A 466 18.12 -17.14 33.22
CA ASP A 466 19.45 -17.44 33.77
C ASP A 466 19.60 -16.78 35.15
N TRP A 467 19.22 -15.49 35.27
CA TRP A 467 19.25 -14.76 36.53
C TRP A 467 18.41 -15.43 37.61
N TYR A 468 17.20 -15.91 37.26
CA TYR A 468 16.33 -16.65 38.18
C TYR A 468 17.05 -17.84 38.79
N PHE A 469 17.67 -18.70 37.97
CA PHE A 469 18.36 -19.89 38.47
C PHE A 469 19.65 -19.60 39.22
N GLU A 470 20.28 -18.44 38.98
CA GLU A 470 21.51 -18.04 39.68
C GLU A 470 21.23 -17.40 41.04
N HIS A 471 20.09 -16.71 41.21
CA HIS A 471 19.80 -15.88 42.38
C HIS A 471 18.67 -16.41 43.26
N VAL A 472 17.74 -17.20 42.69
CA VAL A 472 16.66 -17.82 43.46
C VAL A 472 17.13 -19.19 43.94
N GLN A 473 17.59 -19.25 45.19
CA GLN A 473 18.13 -20.47 45.79
C GLN A 473 17.04 -21.41 46.35
N LYS A 474 15.82 -20.89 46.56
CA LYS A 474 14.72 -21.68 47.10
C LYS A 474 13.95 -22.35 45.95
N ASP A 475 13.81 -23.67 46.01
CA ASP A 475 12.93 -24.40 45.11
C ASP A 475 11.49 -23.89 45.21
N PRO A 476 10.77 -23.82 44.09
CA PRO A 476 9.39 -23.37 44.12
C PRO A 476 8.52 -24.39 44.84
N GLU A 477 7.54 -23.92 45.61
CA GLU A 477 6.59 -24.80 46.28
C GLU A 477 5.83 -25.67 45.24
N PRO A 478 5.54 -26.94 45.53
CA PRO A 478 4.74 -27.78 44.64
C PRO A 478 3.36 -27.16 44.36
N PHE A 479 2.85 -27.33 43.15
CA PHE A 479 1.47 -26.92 42.88
C PHE A 479 0.49 -27.71 43.76
N PRO A 480 -0.57 -27.06 44.29
CA PRO A 480 -1.51 -27.73 45.19
C PRO A 480 -2.34 -28.77 44.43
N LEU A 481 -2.57 -29.91 45.07
CA LEU A 481 -3.48 -30.94 44.58
C LEU A 481 -4.94 -30.49 44.76
N ARG A 482 -5.72 -30.61 43.69
CA ARG A 482 -7.17 -30.31 43.67
C ARG A 482 -8.00 -31.54 43.31
N TYR A 483 -7.39 -32.51 42.63
CA TYR A 483 -8.06 -33.68 42.08
C TYR A 483 -7.34 -34.95 42.54
N ALA A 484 -8.09 -36.04 42.69
CA ALA A 484 -7.55 -37.35 43.09
C ALA A 484 -7.17 -38.22 41.87
N GLN A 485 -7.71 -37.91 40.69
CA GLN A 485 -7.46 -38.61 39.44
C GLN A 485 -5.99 -38.47 39.03
N LYS A 486 -5.30 -39.59 38.83
CA LYS A 486 -3.89 -39.60 38.43
C LYS A 486 -3.79 -39.52 36.90
N VAL A 487 -2.86 -38.71 36.41
CA VAL A 487 -2.59 -38.59 34.97
C VAL A 487 -1.19 -39.13 34.67
N ALA A 488 -1.11 -40.08 33.74
CA ALA A 488 0.13 -40.56 33.18
C ALA A 488 0.41 -39.84 31.86
N VAL A 489 1.61 -39.27 31.72
CA VAL A 489 2.10 -38.68 30.48
C VAL A 489 3.24 -39.54 29.96
N VAL A 490 3.17 -39.99 28.71
CA VAL A 490 4.22 -40.82 28.11
C VAL A 490 5.16 -39.95 27.27
N GLY A 491 6.45 -39.96 27.62
CA GLY A 491 7.52 -39.17 27.03
C GLY A 491 7.80 -37.87 27.79
N ALA A 492 9.06 -37.68 28.22
CA ALA A 492 9.58 -36.47 28.85
C ALA A 492 10.22 -35.51 27.82
N GLY A 493 9.70 -35.48 26.59
CA GLY A 493 10.04 -34.42 25.62
C GLY A 493 9.43 -33.06 26.00
N PRO A 494 9.77 -31.97 25.28
CA PRO A 494 9.23 -30.64 25.56
C PRO A 494 7.70 -30.59 25.59
N ALA A 495 7.02 -31.32 24.70
CA ALA A 495 5.56 -31.40 24.68
C ALA A 495 5.00 -32.13 25.92
N GLY A 496 5.54 -33.30 26.25
CA GLY A 496 5.09 -34.11 27.40
C GLY A 496 5.34 -33.41 28.73
N LEU A 497 6.53 -32.85 28.93
CA LEU A 497 6.85 -32.07 30.12
C LEU A 497 5.99 -30.80 30.25
N THR A 498 5.70 -30.11 29.14
CA THR A 498 4.79 -28.95 29.15
C THR A 498 3.38 -29.38 29.55
N CYS A 499 2.88 -30.48 28.98
CA CYS A 499 1.59 -31.05 29.35
C CYS A 499 1.54 -31.40 30.84
N ALA A 500 2.58 -32.08 31.35
CA ALA A 500 2.67 -32.48 32.73
C ALA A 500 2.72 -31.29 33.69
N PHE A 501 3.52 -30.25 33.37
CA PHE A 501 3.59 -29.02 34.14
C PHE A 501 2.22 -28.34 34.27
N PHE A 502 1.47 -28.20 33.17
CA PHE A 502 0.17 -27.54 33.21
C PHE A 502 -0.92 -28.40 33.85
N LEU A 503 -0.95 -29.71 33.63
CA LEU A 503 -1.83 -30.63 34.36
C LEU A 503 -1.56 -30.58 35.87
N ARG A 504 -0.29 -30.52 36.25
CA ARG A 504 0.10 -30.36 37.65
C ARG A 504 -0.34 -29.01 38.21
N LYS A 505 -0.17 -27.92 37.46
CA LYS A 505 -0.67 -26.57 37.80
C LYS A 505 -2.20 -26.53 37.96
N MET A 506 -2.94 -27.31 37.16
CA MET A 506 -4.39 -27.47 37.30
C MET A 506 -4.79 -28.27 38.56
N GLY A 507 -3.85 -28.97 39.19
CA GLY A 507 -4.02 -29.66 40.47
C GLY A 507 -4.14 -31.18 40.38
N TYR A 508 -3.75 -31.79 39.26
CA TYR A 508 -3.70 -33.25 39.13
C TYR A 508 -2.37 -33.81 39.68
N PRO A 509 -2.37 -35.00 40.30
CA PRO A 509 -1.18 -35.84 40.41
C PRO A 509 -0.75 -36.31 39.01
N VAL A 510 0.49 -36.01 38.63
CA VAL A 510 1.01 -36.31 37.29
C VAL A 510 2.30 -37.09 37.39
N VAL A 511 2.38 -38.20 36.65
CA VAL A 511 3.60 -38.98 36.46
C VAL A 511 3.97 -39.00 34.98
N VAL A 512 5.19 -38.62 34.65
CA VAL A 512 5.77 -38.70 33.31
C VAL A 512 6.62 -39.96 33.22
N PHE A 513 6.42 -40.77 32.19
CA PHE A 513 7.23 -41.97 31.92
C PHE A 513 8.15 -41.71 30.73
N GLU A 514 9.46 -41.84 30.92
CA GLU A 514 10.48 -41.64 29.89
C GLU A 514 11.26 -42.94 29.63
N ALA A 515 11.47 -43.26 28.35
CA ALA A 515 12.23 -44.45 27.97
C ALA A 515 13.74 -44.18 27.99
N LEU A 516 14.15 -42.93 27.78
CA LEU A 516 15.54 -42.49 27.81
C LEU A 516 16.06 -42.32 29.24
N PRO A 517 17.39 -42.44 29.47
CA PRO A 517 17.98 -42.23 30.80
C PRO A 517 17.95 -40.77 31.26
N VAL A 518 17.50 -39.84 30.42
CA VAL A 518 17.43 -38.40 30.71
C VAL A 518 16.12 -37.82 30.21
N GLY A 519 15.53 -36.91 31.00
CA GLY A 519 14.42 -36.10 30.55
C GLY A 519 14.85 -35.07 29.48
N GLY A 520 13.87 -34.59 28.72
CA GLY A 520 14.02 -33.59 27.67
C GLY A 520 13.78 -34.12 26.25
N GLY A 521 13.78 -35.44 26.06
CA GLY A 521 13.61 -36.04 24.74
C GLY A 521 14.60 -35.46 23.71
N MET A 522 14.12 -35.13 22.51
CA MET A 522 14.97 -34.62 21.43
C MET A 522 15.78 -33.36 21.79
N MET A 523 15.29 -32.50 22.70
CA MET A 523 16.06 -31.31 23.10
C MET A 523 17.28 -31.69 23.96
N GLY A 524 17.21 -32.80 24.70
CA GLY A 524 18.31 -33.31 25.52
C GLY A 524 19.30 -34.22 24.78
N VAL A 525 18.86 -34.92 23.74
CA VAL A 525 19.70 -35.91 23.04
C VAL A 525 20.16 -35.50 21.63
N ALA A 526 19.43 -34.63 20.93
CA ALA A 526 19.71 -34.31 19.53
C ALA A 526 20.29 -32.90 19.31
N ILE A 527 20.11 -31.98 20.26
CA ILE A 527 20.67 -30.62 20.14
C ILE A 527 22.09 -30.62 20.73
N PRO A 528 23.11 -30.17 19.97
CA PRO A 528 24.47 -30.08 20.47
C PRO A 528 24.62 -29.14 21.67
N ASP A 529 25.50 -29.51 22.59
CA ASP A 529 25.68 -28.84 23.88
C ASP A 529 26.08 -27.35 23.77
N PHE A 530 26.91 -27.02 22.77
CA PHE A 530 27.29 -25.62 22.50
C PHE A 530 26.10 -24.72 22.09
N ARG A 531 25.01 -25.30 21.60
CA ARG A 531 23.79 -24.57 21.20
C ARG A 531 22.75 -24.53 22.31
N LEU A 532 22.62 -25.62 23.07
CA LEU A 532 21.75 -25.73 24.22
C LEU A 532 22.44 -26.59 25.29
N PRO A 533 23.06 -25.98 26.31
CA PRO A 533 23.78 -26.72 27.33
C PRO A 533 22.88 -27.68 28.09
N LYS A 534 23.33 -28.92 28.29
CA LYS A 534 22.56 -29.96 28.98
C LYS A 534 22.19 -29.54 30.40
N GLU A 535 23.04 -28.78 31.08
CA GLU A 535 22.78 -28.28 32.43
C GLU A 535 21.57 -27.35 32.46
N VAL A 536 21.36 -26.54 31.41
CA VAL A 536 20.20 -25.64 31.30
C VAL A 536 18.92 -26.44 31.15
N ILE A 537 18.94 -27.52 30.36
CA ILE A 537 17.80 -28.42 30.21
C ILE A 537 17.46 -29.07 31.55
N GLN A 538 18.48 -29.60 32.25
CA GLN A 538 18.29 -30.25 33.54
C GLN A 538 17.77 -29.29 34.62
N ARG A 539 18.18 -28.02 34.61
CA ARG A 539 17.63 -27.00 35.54
C ARG A 539 16.13 -26.77 35.33
N GLU A 540 15.67 -26.67 34.09
CA GLU A 540 14.23 -26.50 33.83
C GLU A 540 13.42 -27.77 34.12
N ILE A 541 13.99 -28.96 33.88
CA ILE A 541 13.34 -30.22 34.26
C ILE A 541 13.20 -30.32 35.78
N ARG A 542 14.28 -30.05 36.52
CA ARG A 542 14.23 -30.01 38.00
C ARG A 542 13.23 -28.99 38.52
N TYR A 543 13.09 -27.84 37.86
CA TYR A 543 12.04 -26.88 38.20
C TYR A 543 10.64 -27.50 38.04
N ILE A 544 10.39 -28.24 36.96
CA ILE A 544 9.10 -28.94 36.75
C ILE A 544 8.88 -30.02 37.82
N GLU A 545 9.91 -30.78 38.20
CA GLU A 545 9.86 -31.77 39.28
C GLU A 545 9.55 -31.13 40.64
N ALA A 546 10.22 -30.02 40.97
CA ALA A 546 9.98 -29.25 42.19
C ALA A 546 8.53 -28.74 42.29
N ARG A 547 7.86 -28.51 41.14
CA ARG A 547 6.43 -28.16 41.09
C ARG A 547 5.49 -29.35 41.31
N GLY A 548 6.03 -30.54 41.58
CA GLY A 548 5.32 -31.75 41.98
C GLY A 548 4.93 -32.67 40.81
N VAL A 549 5.62 -32.56 39.68
CA VAL A 549 5.56 -33.56 38.60
C VAL A 549 6.55 -34.67 38.94
N GLU A 550 6.10 -35.92 38.92
CA GLU A 550 6.99 -37.08 39.07
C GLU A 550 7.47 -37.54 37.69
N ILE A 551 8.77 -37.78 37.50
CA ILE A 551 9.34 -38.28 36.24
C ILE A 551 9.99 -39.63 36.53
N ARG A 552 9.66 -40.66 35.75
CA ARG A 552 10.09 -42.05 35.92
C ARG A 552 10.71 -42.63 34.68
#